data_AF-A0A933I8E2-F1
#
_entry.id   AF-A0A933I8E2-F1
#
_cell.length_a   1.000
_cell.length_b   1.000
_cell.length_c   1.000
_cell.angle_alpha   90.00
_cell.angle_beta   90.00
_cell.angle_gamma   90.00
#
_symmetry.space_group_name_H-M   'P 1'
#
loop_
_entity.id
_entity.type
_entity.pdbx_description
1 polymer ?
#
loop_
_entity_poly.entity_id
_entity_poly.type
_entity_poly.pdbx_seq_one_letter_code
_entity_poly.pdbx_strand_id
1 'polypeptide(L)' 'MTRAIFTTITGALGILLIIYGYYLLSVPPDTEFNEVVVRARVGMFSTIFGGVLVLSYIARK' A
#
# COMPACT_ATOMS: atom_id res chain seq x y z
N MET A 1 24.20 -9.86 -5.96
CA MET A 1 23.74 -9.64 -4.58
C MET A 1 22.84 -8.40 -4.46
N THR A 2 23.25 -7.23 -4.94
CA THR A 2 22.52 -5.95 -4.85
C THR A 2 21.13 -5.96 -5.51
N ARG A 3 20.99 -6.61 -6.68
CA ARG A 3 19.70 -6.72 -7.39
C ARG A 3 18.66 -7.55 -6.63
N ALA A 4 19.06 -8.66 -6.01
CA ALA A 4 18.15 -9.52 -5.27
C ALA A 4 17.63 -8.81 -4.01
N ILE A 5 18.51 -8.12 -3.27
CA ILE A 5 18.14 -7.34 -2.09
C ILE A 5 17.15 -6.23 -2.46
N PHE A 6 17.42 -5.48 -3.55
CA PHE A 6 16.54 -4.42 -4.03
C PHE A 6 15.13 -4.93 -4.38
N THR A 7 15.05 -6.06 -5.09
CA THR A 7 13.79 -6.70 -5.45
C THR A 7 13.01 -7.12 -4.20
N THR A 8 13.66 -7.76 -3.22
CA THR A 8 13.03 -8.16 -1.96
C THR A 8 12.52 -6.96 -1.14
N ILE A 9 13.30 -5.87 -1.07
CA ILE A 9 12.87 -4.62 -0.40
C ILE A 9 11.64 -4.04 -1.08
N THR A 10 11.59 -4.06 -2.42
CA THR A 10 10.45 -3.57 -3.18
C THR A 10 9.17 -4.37 -2.86
N GLY A 11 9.28 -5.70 -2.79
CA GLY A 11 8.16 -6.56 -2.39
C GLY A 11 7.68 -6.29 -0.95
N ALA A 12 8.62 -6.17 0.00
CA ALA A 12 8.31 -5.87 1.39
C ALA A 12 7.62 -4.50 1.56
N LEU A 13 8.14 -3.46 0.89
CA LEU A 13 7.52 -2.13 0.87
C LEU A 13 6.12 -2.15 0.25
N GLY A 14 5.92 -2.92 -0.81
CA GLY A 14 4.61 -3.10 -1.42
C GLY A 14 3.57 -3.68 -0.47
N ILE A 15 3.95 -4.72 0.30
CA ILE A 15 3.08 -5.33 1.31
C ILE A 15 2.74 -4.33 2.43
N LEU A 16 3.74 -3.60 2.94
CA LEU A 16 3.52 -2.60 3.97
C LEU A 16 2.56 -1.48 3.51
N LEU A 17 2.70 -1.03 2.27
CA LEU A 17 1.80 -0.05 1.65
C LEU A 17 0.35 -0.55 1.54
N ILE A 18 0.15 -1.83 1.20
CA ILE A 18 -1.18 -2.44 1.16
C ILE A 18 -1.79 -2.46 2.56
N ILE A 19 -1.05 -2.92 3.57
CA ILE A 19 -1.52 -2.96 4.96
C ILE A 19 -1.91 -1.56 5.44
N TYR A 20 -1.04 -0.57 5.17
CA TYR A 20 -1.31 0.83 5.50
C TYR A 20 -2.55 1.37 4.79
N GLY A 21 -2.71 1.06 3.50
CA GLY A 21 -3.89 1.45 2.73
C GLY A 21 -5.19 0.89 3.29
N TYR A 22 -5.20 -0.40 3.68
CA TYR A 22 -6.35 -1.01 4.36
C TYR A 22 -6.63 -0.39 5.73
N TYR A 23 -5.59 -0.08 6.51
CA TYR A 23 -5.75 0.61 7.79
C TYR A 23 -6.41 2.00 7.60
N LEU A 24 -6.02 2.74 6.57
CA LEU A 24 -6.63 4.03 6.24
C LEU A 24 -8.09 3.89 5.81
N LEU A 25 -8.42 2.85 5.04
CA LEU A 25 -9.78 2.53 4.61
C LEU A 25 -10.69 2.02 5.75
N SER A 26 -10.09 1.53 6.84
CA SER A 26 -10.81 1.17 8.06
C SER A 26 -11.17 2.43 8.86
N VAL A 27 -12.27 3.08 8.48
CA VAL A 27 -12.72 4.34 9.07
C VAL A 27 -13.81 4.09 10.13
N PRO A 28 -13.66 4.59 11.36
CA PRO A 28 -14.70 4.55 12.40
C PRO A 28 -15.98 5.31 12.00
N PRO A 29 -17.16 4.88 12.47
CA PRO A 29 -18.45 5.46 12.08
C PRO A 29 -18.66 6.92 12.53
N ASP A 30 -17.87 7.38 13.51
CA ASP A 30 -17.85 8.72 14.10
C ASP A 30 -16.90 9.70 13.40
N THR A 31 -16.23 9.27 12.32
CA THR A 31 -15.25 10.10 11.59
C THR A 31 -15.94 11.15 10.71
N GLU A 32 -15.42 12.37 10.69
CA GLU A 32 -15.96 13.44 9.84
C GLU A 32 -15.86 13.10 8.34
N PHE A 33 -16.86 13.49 7.54
CA PHE A 33 -16.91 13.19 6.11
C PHE A 33 -15.66 13.67 5.35
N ASN A 34 -15.12 14.84 5.69
CA ASN A 34 -13.91 15.34 5.05
C ASN A 34 -12.70 14.43 5.33
N GLU A 35 -12.55 13.95 6.56
CA GLU A 35 -11.49 13.01 6.92
C GLU A 35 -11.69 11.65 6.24
N VAL A 36 -12.93 11.16 6.14
CA VAL A 36 -13.27 9.93 5.40
C VAL A 36 -12.78 10.04 3.95
N VAL A 37 -13.06 11.16 3.27
CA VAL A 37 -12.66 11.36 1.86
C VAL A 37 -11.14 11.39 1.70
N VAL A 38 -10.43 12.07 2.62
CA VAL A 38 -8.96 12.11 2.59
C VAL A 38 -8.37 10.73 2.84
N ARG A 39 -8.81 10.02 3.88
CA ARG A 39 -8.35 8.68 4.23
C ARG A 39 -8.66 7.67 3.12
N ALA A 40 -9.84 7.75 2.52
CA ALA A 40 -10.21 6.91 1.39
C ALA A 40 -9.30 7.16 0.17
N ARG A 41 -9.02 8.42 -0.16
CA ARG A 41 -8.13 8.77 -1.26
C ARG A 41 -6.72 8.23 -1.03
N VAL A 42 -6.12 8.54 0.12
CA VAL A 42 -4.75 8.10 0.45
C VAL A 42 -4.70 6.58 0.54
N GLY A 43 -5.69 5.95 1.20
CA GLY A 43 -5.79 4.50 1.33
C GLY A 43 -5.86 3.78 -0.02
N MET A 44 -6.69 4.27 -0.94
CA MET A 44 -6.75 3.73 -2.31
C MET A 44 -5.41 3.85 -3.04
N PHE A 45 -4.76 5.01 -2.99
CA PHE A 45 -3.45 5.19 -3.63
C PHE A 45 -2.38 4.29 -3.04
N SER A 46 -2.32 4.19 -1.70
CA SER A 46 -1.37 3.30 -1.01
C SER A 46 -1.58 1.83 -1.38
N THR A 47 -2.84 1.37 -1.42
CA THR A 47 -3.16 -0.02 -1.78
C THR A 47 -2.82 -0.33 -3.23
N ILE A 48 -3.19 0.54 -4.18
CA ILE A 48 -2.90 0.35 -5.60
C ILE A 48 -1.39 0.37 -5.84
N PHE A 49 -0.69 1.36 -5.30
CA PHE A 49 0.75 1.49 -5.48
C PHE A 49 1.51 0.32 -4.83
N GLY A 50 1.11 -0.09 -3.62
CA GLY A 50 1.65 -1.28 -2.98
C GLY A 50 1.41 -2.55 -3.81
N GLY A 51 0.23 -2.70 -4.40
CA GLY A 51 -0.09 -3.79 -5.33
C GLY A 51 0.82 -3.83 -6.55
N VAL A 52 1.09 -2.68 -7.17
CA VAL A 52 2.03 -2.58 -8.31
C VAL A 52 3.44 -2.99 -7.91
N LEU A 53 3.92 -2.60 -6.72
CA LEU A 53 5.23 -3.00 -6.22
C LEU A 53 5.32 -4.51 -5.96
N VAL A 54 4.27 -5.11 -5.37
CA VAL A 54 4.20 -6.56 -5.15
C VAL A 54 4.17 -7.32 -6.48
N LEU A 55 3.36 -6.88 -7.45
CA LEU A 55 3.33 -7.48 -8.79
C LEU A 55 4.68 -7.34 -9.49
N SER A 56 5.35 -6.19 -9.37
CA SER A 56 6.69 -5.96 -9.91
C SER A 56 7.74 -6.86 -9.26
N TYR A 57 7.61 -7.14 -7.96
CA TYR A 57 8.44 -8.09 -7.25
C TYR A 57 8.22 -9.52 -7.76
N ILE A 58 6.97 -9.96 -7.87
CA ILE A 58 6.61 -11.30 -8.35
C ILE A 58 7.05 -11.51 -9.80
N ALA A 59 6.84 -10.52 -10.67
CA ALA A 59 7.23 -10.61 -12.08
C ALA A 59 8.75 -10.67 -12.31
N ARG A 60 9.55 -10.31 -11.30
CA ARG A 60 11.03 -10.33 -11.34
C ARG A 60 11.63 -11.51 -10.58
N LYS A 61 10.81 -12.32 -9.92
CA LYS A 61 11.22 -13.52 -9.21
C LYS A 61 11.12 -14.72 -10.15
#